data_AF-A0A0H4PXD0-F1
#
_entry.id   AF-A0A0H4PXD0-F1
#
_cell.length_a   1.000
_cell.length_b   1.000
_cell.length_c   1.000
_cell.angle_alpha   90.00
_cell.angle_beta   90.00
_cell.angle_gamma   90.00
#
_symmetry.space_group_name_H-M   'P 1'
#
loop_
_entity.id
_entity.type
_entity.pdbx_description
1 polymer ?
#
loop_
_entity_poly.entity_id
_entity_poly.type
_entity_poly.pdbx_seq_one_letter_code
_entity_poly.pdbx_strand_id
1 'polypeptide(L)' 'MVLKTENFIIKFCKKNKIKIHGSFDPSQAGLNESYFYDGMHSKEKAIEKLLKTN' A
#
# COMPACT_ATOMS: atom_id res chain seq x y z
N MET A 1 -5.22 4.44 12.42
CA MET A 1 -5.78 5.53 11.58
C MET A 1 -5.85 5.09 10.11
N VAL A 2 -4.75 4.55 9.56
CA VAL A 2 -4.65 4.02 8.19
C VAL A 2 -5.80 3.08 7.78
N LEU A 3 -6.06 1.98 8.52
CA LEU A 3 -7.14 1.04 8.19
C LEU A 3 -8.54 1.67 8.16
N LYS A 4 -8.79 2.72 8.97
CA LYS A 4 -10.09 3.43 8.95
C LYS A 4 -10.21 4.26 7.67
N THR A 5 -9.15 4.97 7.30
CA THR A 5 -9.07 5.77 6.08
C THR A 5 -9.18 4.88 4.83
N GLU A 6 -8.48 3.76 4.81
CA GLU A 6 -8.56 2.79 3.71
C GLU A 6 -9.99 2.24 3.57
N ASN A 7 -10.61 1.81 4.68
CA ASN A 7 -12.00 1.35 4.65
C ASN A 7 -12.97 2.44 4.19
N PHE A 8 -12.73 3.70 4.56
CA PHE A 8 -13.52 4.83 4.07
C PHE A 8 -13.38 4.98 2.55
N ILE A 9 -12.15 4.98 2.02
CA ILE A 9 -11.88 5.08 0.57
C ILE A 9 -12.55 3.92 -0.18
N ILE A 10 -12.41 2.69 0.30
CA ILE A 10 -13.05 1.51 -0.31
C ILE A 10 -14.57 1.67 -0.37
N LYS A 11 -15.20 2.08 0.74
CA LYS A 11 -16.65 2.29 0.80
C LYS A 11 -17.09 3.41 -0.15
N PHE A 12 -16.34 4.51 -0.19
CA PHE A 12 -16.61 5.63 -1.09
C PHE A 12 -16.54 5.21 -2.55
N CYS A 13 -15.48 4.50 -2.96
CA CYS A 13 -15.33 4.04 -4.33
C CYS A 13 -16.43 3.05 -4.74
N LYS A 14 -16.77 2.09 -3.86
CA LYS A 14 -17.90 1.15 -4.08
C LYS A 14 -19.23 1.89 -4.31
N LYS A 15 -19.54 2.88 -3.45
CA LYS A 15 -20.76 3.69 -3.55
C LYS A 15 -20.85 4.43 -4.89
N ASN A 16 -19.72 4.96 -5.37
CA ASN A 16 -19.65 5.79 -6.56
C ASN A 16 -19.30 5.03 -7.85
N LYS A 17 -19.24 3.69 -7.80
CA LYS A 17 -18.83 2.84 -8.94
C LYS A 17 -17.45 3.22 -9.50
N ILE A 18 -16.56 3.71 -8.64
CA ILE A 18 -15.18 4.04 -8.99
C ILE A 18 -14.35 2.76 -8.87
N LYS A 19 -13.68 2.38 -9.96
CA LYS A 19 -12.76 1.23 -9.96
C LYS A 19 -11.55 1.56 -9.10
N ILE A 20 -11.28 0.73 -8.10
CA ILE A 20 -10.11 0.88 -7.23
C ILE A 20 -8.92 0.17 -7.88
N HIS A 21 -7.81 0.89 -7.98
CA HIS A 21 -6.51 0.34 -8.32
C HIS A 21 -5.56 0.66 -7.15
N GLY A 22 -4.97 -0.36 -6.53
CA GLY A 22 -3.85 -0.17 -5.58
C GLY A 22 -4.20 0.30 -4.16
N SER A 23 -5.17 -0.31 -3.47
CA SER A 23 -5.28 -0.21 -1.99
C SER A 23 -4.35 -1.23 -1.33
N PHE A 24 -3.04 -1.03 -1.51
CA PHE A 24 -2.03 -1.99 -1.10
C PHE A 24 -1.54 -1.69 0.32
N ASP A 25 -1.68 -2.65 1.23
CA ASP A 25 -1.08 -2.62 2.55
C ASP A 25 0.34 -3.24 2.48
N PRO A 26 1.41 -2.46 2.70
CA PRO A 26 2.79 -2.96 2.64
C PRO A 26 3.10 -4.10 3.60
N SER A 27 2.36 -4.21 4.71
CA SER A 27 2.51 -5.30 5.67
C SER A 27 2.17 -6.66 5.06
N GLN A 28 1.27 -6.71 4.07
CA GLN A 28 0.89 -7.92 3.35
C GLN A 28 2.02 -8.49 2.47
N ALA A 29 3.01 -7.66 2.11
CA ALA A 29 4.23 -8.13 1.41
C ALA A 29 5.42 -8.35 2.35
N GLY A 30 5.19 -8.34 3.67
CA GLY A 30 6.27 -8.50 4.67
C GLY A 30 7.32 -7.39 4.57
N LEU A 31 6.90 -6.18 4.21
CA LEU A 31 7.74 -4.98 4.30
C LEU A 31 7.71 -4.48 5.76
N ASN A 32 8.88 -4.20 6.30
CA ASN A 32 9.06 -3.58 7.61
C ASN A 32 9.68 -2.19 7.46
N GLU A 33 9.84 -1.46 8.57
CA GLU A 33 10.35 -0.08 8.59
C GLU A 33 11.69 0.11 7.84
N SER A 34 12.55 -0.91 7.83
CA SER A 34 13.83 -0.83 7.13
C SER A 34 13.69 -0.62 5.62
N TYR A 35 12.53 -0.95 5.05
CA TYR A 35 12.18 -0.79 3.63
C TYR A 35 11.72 0.63 3.26
N PHE A 36 11.65 1.55 4.23
CA PHE A 36 11.18 2.92 4.00
C PHE A 36 12.24 3.93 4.42
N TYR A 37 12.26 5.10 3.78
CA TYR A 37 13.14 6.22 4.12
C TYR A 37 12.71 6.91 5.41
N ASP A 38 11.40 7.11 5.56
CA ASP A 38 10.77 7.88 6.63
C ASP A 38 9.52 7.17 7.21
N GLY A 39 9.41 5.86 6.98
CA GLY A 39 8.24 5.07 7.35
C GLY A 39 7.08 5.14 6.35
N MET A 40 7.19 5.94 5.27
CA MET A 40 6.15 6.02 4.22
C MET A 40 6.72 5.83 2.81
N HIS A 41 7.85 6.47 2.49
CA HIS A 41 8.43 6.42 1.15
C HIS A 41 9.33 5.19 0.99
N SER A 42 8.94 4.32 0.06
CA SER A 42 9.66 3.08 -0.26
C SER A 42 11.10 3.35 -0.69
N LYS A 43 12.03 2.56 -0.16
CA LYS A 43 13.39 2.40 -0.68
C LYS A 43 13.39 1.50 -1.91
N GLU A 44 14.47 1.52 -2.67
CA GLU A 44 14.68 0.72 -3.88
C GLU A 44 14.45 -0.77 -3.59
N LYS A 45 15.03 -1.28 -2.50
CA LYS A 45 14.83 -2.66 -2.05
C LYS A 45 13.37 -3.04 -1.76
N ALA A 46 12.51 -2.08 -1.43
CA ALA A 46 11.09 -2.32 -1.25
C ALA A 46 10.40 -2.52 -2.61
N ILE A 47 10.77 -1.69 -3.59
CA ILE A 47 10.28 -1.80 -4.97
C ILE A 47 10.74 -3.12 -5.60
N GLU A 48 12.02 -3.47 -5.46
CA GLU A 48 12.57 -4.75 -5.93
C GLU A 48 11.79 -5.95 -5.38
N LYS A 49 11.52 -5.93 -4.06
CA LYS A 49 10.76 -6.98 -3.38
C LYS A 49 9.31 -7.07 -3.87
N LEU A 50 8.66 -5.93 -4.12
CA LEU A 50 7.27 -5.89 -4.59
C LEU A 50 7.13 -6.37 -6.03
N LEU A 51 8.10 -6.04 -6.88
CA LEU A 51 8.04 -6.35 -8.31
C LEU A 51 8.61 -7.73 -8.67
N LYS A 52 9.22 -8.45 -7.72
CA LYS A 52 9.90 -9.75 -7.95
C LYS A 52 10.88 -9.72 -9.13
N THR A 53 11.50 -8.56 -9.37
CA THR A 53 12.59 -8.44 -10.35
C THR A 53 13.82 -9.12 -9.76
N ASN A 54 14.10 -10.34 -10.24
CA ASN A 54 15.42 -10.98 -10.18
C ASN A 54 16.20 -10.61 -11.44
#